data_AF-F0G764-F1
#
_entry.id   AF-F0G764-F1
#
_cell.length_a   1.000
_cell.length_b   1.000
_cell.length_c   1.000
_cell.angle_alpha   90.00
_cell.angle_beta   90.00
_cell.angle_gamma   90.00
#
_symmetry.space_group_name_H-M   'P 1'
#
loop_
_entity.id
_entity.type
_entity.pdbx_description
1 polymer ?
#
loop_
_entity_poly.entity_id
_entity_poly.type
_entity_poly.pdbx_seq_one_letter_code
_entity_poly.pdbx_strand_id
1 'polypeptide(L)'
;MSVRYPLLNRELGILGFNERVLAQAADPQVPLLERLRFICITSSNLDEFFEVRMAGLQEQLRDNPGAMTPDGMSLQHAYDLVVERAQRLR
;
A
#
# COMPACT_ATOMS: atom_id res chain seq x y z
N MET A 1 -0.91 28.27 18.04
CA MET A 1 -0.17 27.56 16.98
C MET A 1 -0.83 26.20 16.78
N SER A 2 -1.47 25.95 15.63
CA SER A 2 -2.04 24.63 15.34
C SER A 2 -0.92 23.66 14.98
N VAL A 3 -0.69 22.68 15.85
CA VAL A 3 0.20 21.54 15.54
C VAL A 3 -0.47 20.74 14.42
N ARG A 4 0.09 20.80 13.21
CA ARG A 4 -0.33 19.92 12.11
C ARG A 4 0.40 18.59 12.32
N TYR A 5 -0.34 17.57 12.73
CA TYR A 5 0.17 16.21 12.67
C TYR A 5 0.23 15.80 11.19
N PRO A 6 1.39 15.37 10.67
CA PRO A 6 1.44 14.80 9.33
C PRO A 6 0.46 13.62 9.27
N LEU A 7 -0.42 13.61 8.27
CA LEU A 7 -1.29 12.47 8.03
C LEU A 7 -0.41 11.28 7.62
N LEU A 8 -0.90 10.05 7.76
CA LEU A 8 -0.19 8.89 7.22
C LEU A 8 -0.39 8.82 5.70
N ASN A 9 0.64 8.39 4.98
CA ASN A 9 0.51 8.07 3.56
C ASN A 9 -0.50 6.94 3.38
N ARG A 10 -1.50 7.17 2.54
CA ARG A 10 -2.64 6.25 2.37
C ARG A 10 -2.21 4.96 1.70
N GLU A 11 -1.41 5.06 0.65
CA GLU A 11 -0.95 3.96 -0.18
C GLU A 11 -0.07 3.01 0.64
N LEU A 12 0.89 3.56 1.40
CA LEU A 12 1.69 2.79 2.35
C LEU A 12 0.84 2.15 3.46
N GLY A 13 -0.20 2.85 3.91
CA GLY A 13 -1.17 2.30 4.87
C GLY A 13 -1.90 1.07 4.34
N ILE A 14 -2.33 1.11 3.07
CA ILE A 14 -2.99 -0.03 2.40
C ILE A 14 -2.02 -1.21 2.24
N LEU A 15 -0.78 -0.96 1.83
CA LEU A 15 0.24 -2.01 1.74
C LEU A 15 0.52 -2.63 3.11
N GLY A 16 0.66 -1.81 4.16
CA GLY A 16 0.84 -2.31 5.53
C GLY A 16 -0.36 -3.10 6.06
N PHE A 17 -1.58 -2.77 5.63
CA PHE A 17 -2.76 -3.59 5.91
C PHE A 17 -2.65 -4.96 5.21
N ASN A 18 -2.32 -4.99 3.92
CA ASN A 18 -2.16 -6.24 3.17
C ASN A 18 -1.03 -7.12 3.73
N GLU A 19 0.07 -6.53 4.23
CA GLU A 19 1.10 -7.27 4.95
C GLU A 19 0.57 -8.02 6.17
N ARG A 20 -0.31 -7.39 6.95
CA ARG A 20 -0.91 -8.04 8.13
C ARG A 20 -1.90 -9.13 7.74
N VAL A 21 -2.62 -8.96 6.63
CA VAL A 21 -3.51 -9.99 6.08
C VAL A 21 -2.69 -11.18 5.58
N LEU A 22 -1.61 -10.94 4.83
CA LEU A 22 -0.71 -11.99 4.35
C LEU A 22 0.01 -12.71 5.49
N ALA A 23 0.35 -12.01 6.58
CA ALA A 23 0.92 -12.63 7.76
C ALA A 23 0.01 -13.71 8.38
N GLN A 24 -1.32 -13.59 8.26
CA GLN A 24 -2.25 -14.65 8.70
C GLN A 24 -2.11 -15.92 7.86
N ALA A 25 -1.69 -15.84 6.60
CA ALA A 25 -1.41 -17.01 5.78
C ALA A 25 -0.11 -17.74 6.20
N ALA A 26 0.82 -17.04 6.86
CA ALA A 26 2.07 -17.61 7.34
C ALA A 26 1.95 -18.25 8.73
N ASP A 27 0.91 -17.91 9.51
CA ASP A 27 0.71 -18.40 10.86
C ASP A 27 0.27 -19.90 10.87
N PRO A 28 1.06 -20.81 11.48
CA PRO A 28 0.70 -22.22 11.58
C PRO A 28 -0.50 -22.50 12.50
N GLN A 29 -0.92 -21.56 13.34
CA GLN A 29 -2.12 -21.67 14.18
C GLN A 29 -3.41 -21.44 13.39
N VAL A 30 -3.32 -20.84 12.19
CA VAL A 30 -4.47 -20.62 11.31
C VAL A 30 -4.77 -21.90 10.53
N PRO A 31 -6.03 -22.37 10.47
CA PRO A 31 -6.40 -23.55 9.70
C PRO A 31 -5.96 -23.46 8.22
N LEU A 32 -5.53 -24.58 7.64
CA LEU A 32 -4.90 -24.59 6.30
C LEU A 32 -5.75 -23.91 5.22
N LEU A 33 -7.07 -24.14 5.21
CA LEU A 33 -7.97 -23.52 4.23
C LEU A 33 -8.13 -22.01 4.47
N GLU A 34 -8.09 -21.56 5.71
CA GLU A 34 -8.16 -20.14 6.07
C GLU A 34 -6.87 -19.42 5.63
N ARG A 35 -5.71 -20.08 5.76
CA ARG A 35 -4.44 -19.56 5.22
C ARG A 35 -4.49 -19.38 3.71
N LEU A 36 -5.03 -20.36 2.98
CA LEU A 36 -5.26 -20.23 1.54
C LEU A 36 -6.21 -19.06 1.23
N ARG A 37 -7.28 -18.89 2.02
CA ARG A 37 -8.19 -17.75 1.87
C ARG A 37 -7.47 -16.42 2.04
N PHE A 38 -6.58 -16.28 3.03
CA PHE A 38 -5.79 -15.05 3.23
C PHE A 38 -4.85 -14.74 2.06
N ILE A 39 -4.26 -15.77 1.42
CA ILE A 39 -3.47 -15.59 0.19
C ILE A 39 -4.35 -15.03 -0.92
N CYS A 40 -5.52 -15.64 -1.16
CA CYS A 40 -6.46 -15.16 -2.18
C CYS A 40 -6.93 -13.73 -1.92
N ILE A 41 -7.29 -13.41 -0.68
CA ILE A 41 -7.70 -12.05 -0.28
C ILE A 41 -6.57 -11.06 -0.57
N THR A 42 -5.34 -11.37 -0.16
CA THR A 42 -4.19 -10.49 -0.41
C THR A 42 -3.96 -10.30 -1.90
N SER A 43 -4.06 -11.37 -2.71
CA SER A 43 -3.94 -11.28 -4.17
C SER A 43 -4.98 -10.34 -4.77
N SER A 44 -6.27 -10.52 -4.46
CA SER A 44 -7.34 -9.67 -4.99
C SER A 44 -7.21 -8.21 -4.55
N ASN A 45 -6.79 -7.97 -3.29
CA ASN A 45 -6.55 -6.61 -2.81
C ASN A 45 -5.37 -5.94 -3.52
N LEU A 46 -4.31 -6.69 -3.85
CA LEU A 46 -3.17 -6.16 -4.58
C LEU A 46 -3.55 -5.86 -6.02
N ASP A 47 -4.34 -6.70 -6.68
CA ASP A 47 -4.85 -6.42 -8.03
C ASP A 47 -5.61 -5.09 -8.06
N GLU A 48 -6.57 -4.87 -7.14
CA GLU A 48 -7.29 -3.59 -7.03
C GLU A 48 -6.34 -2.42 -6.72
N PHE A 49 -5.34 -2.65 -5.85
CA PHE A 49 -4.36 -1.63 -5.53
C PHE A 49 -3.58 -1.18 -6.77
N PHE A 50 -3.15 -2.11 -7.63
CA PHE A 50 -2.45 -1.75 -8.86
C PHE A 50 -3.36 -1.09 -9.89
N GLU A 51 -4.57 -1.62 -10.09
CA GLU A 51 -5.52 -1.10 -11.07
C GLU A 51 -6.02 0.30 -10.73
N VAL A 52 -6.25 0.60 -9.45
CA VAL A 52 -6.87 1.85 -9.02
C VAL A 52 -5.87 2.81 -8.38
N ARG A 53 -5.07 2.34 -7.41
CA ARG A 53 -4.21 3.23 -6.60
C ARG A 53 -2.93 3.59 -7.32
N MET A 54 -2.23 2.61 -7.87
CA MET A 54 -1.00 2.89 -8.62
C MET A 54 -1.26 3.72 -9.87
N ALA A 55 -2.34 3.43 -10.60
CA ALA A 55 -2.75 4.24 -11.74
C ALA A 55 -3.01 5.70 -11.35
N GLY A 56 -3.75 5.94 -10.25
CA GLY A 56 -3.99 7.29 -9.74
C GLY A 56 -2.73 8.01 -9.28
N LEU A 57 -1.78 7.29 -8.67
CA LEU A 57 -0.50 7.87 -8.24
C LEU A 57 0.38 8.26 -9.44
N GLN A 58 0.38 7.45 -10.51
CA GLN A 58 1.07 7.76 -11.76
C GLN A 58 0.45 8.96 -12.48
N GLU A 59 -0.88 9.08 -12.47
CA GLU A 59 -1.59 10.24 -13.01
C GLU A 59 -1.23 11.52 -12.24
N GLN A 60 -1.24 11.49 -10.91
CA GLN A 60 -0.83 12.63 -10.10
C GLN A 60 0.64 13.02 -10.35
N LEU A 61 1.53 12.05 -10.52
CA LEU A 61 2.92 12.30 -10.86
C LEU A 61 3.08 12.98 -12.22
N ARG A 62 2.31 12.54 -13.22
CA ARG A 62 2.33 13.13 -14.55
C ARG A 62 1.82 14.57 -14.53
N ASP A 63 0.74 14.82 -13.79
CA ASP A 63 0.04 16.10 -13.81
C ASP A 63 0.71 17.13 -12.89
N ASN A 64 1.31 16.70 -11.78
CA ASN A 64 2.06 17.56 -10.87
C ASN A 64 3.25 16.82 -10.20
N PRO A 65 4.39 16.71 -10.90
CA PRO A 65 5.58 16.01 -10.39
C PRO A 65 6.17 16.60 -9.10
N GLY A 66 5.95 17.91 -8.87
CA GLY A 66 6.44 18.63 -7.70
C GLY A 66 5.51 18.59 -6.49
N ALA A 67 4.41 17.86 -6.57
CA ALA A 67 3.46 17.74 -5.47
C ALA A 67 4.11 17.09 -4.23
N MET A 68 3.60 17.48 -3.07
CA MET A 68 3.92 16.88 -1.80
C MET A 68 2.72 16.08 -1.32
N THR A 69 2.97 14.90 -0.76
CA THR A 69 1.94 14.09 -0.12
C THR A 69 1.52 14.69 1.23
N PRO A 70 0.33 14.32 1.78
CA PRO A 70 -0.14 14.85 3.06
C PRO A 70 0.76 14.54 4.27
N ASP A 71 1.61 13.52 4.15
CA ASP A 71 2.64 13.12 5.13
C ASP A 71 3.97 13.88 4.96
N GLY A 72 4.07 14.76 3.95
CA GLY A 72 5.22 15.64 3.73
C GLY A 72 6.35 15.04 2.90
N MET A 73 6.11 13.93 2.18
CA MET A 73 7.06 13.40 1.20
C MET A 73 6.85 14.07 -0.17
N SER A 74 7.87 14.09 -1.02
CA SER A 74 7.63 14.36 -2.44
C SER A 74 6.83 13.23 -3.05
N LEU A 75 5.96 13.54 -4.00
CA LEU A 75 5.14 12.54 -4.67
C LEU A 75 5.97 11.44 -5.34
N GLN A 76 7.13 11.81 -5.91
CA GLN A 76 8.09 10.86 -6.49
C GLN A 76 8.65 9.91 -5.43
N HIS A 77 9.09 10.44 -4.27
CA HIS A 77 9.62 9.60 -3.20
C HIS A 77 8.55 8.66 -2.63
N ALA A 78 7.31 9.16 -2.46
CA ALA A 78 6.19 8.33 -2.05
C ALA A 78 5.91 7.22 -3.07
N TYR A 79 5.93 7.52 -4.37
CA TYR A 79 5.77 6.53 -5.44
C TYR A 79 6.84 5.45 -5.39
N ASP A 80 8.11 5.84 -5.30
CA ASP A 80 9.23 4.89 -5.27
C ASP A 80 9.13 3.96 -4.05
N LEU A 81 8.78 4.51 -2.88
CA LEU A 81 8.58 3.74 -1.65
C LEU A 81 7.38 2.79 -1.75
N VAL A 82 6.28 3.24 -2.37
CA VAL A 82 5.11 2.40 -2.62
C VAL A 82 5.46 1.22 -3.54
N VAL A 83 6.23 1.47 -4.61
CA VAL A 83 6.68 0.41 -5.53
C VAL A 83 7.56 -0.60 -4.79
N GLU A 84 8.56 -0.13 -4.04
CA GLU A 84 9.45 -0.99 -3.25
C GLU A 84 8.66 -1.88 -2.27
N ARG A 85 7.70 -1.28 -1.56
CA ARG A 85 6.88 -1.98 -0.56
C ARG A 85 5.93 -2.98 -1.21
N ALA A 86 5.32 -2.63 -2.35
CA ALA A 86 4.44 -3.53 -3.08
C ALA A 86 5.20 -4.75 -3.65
N GLN A 87 6.46 -4.57 -4.06
CA GLN A 87 7.31 -5.69 -4.52
C GLN A 87 7.63 -6.69 -3.41
N ARG A 88 7.69 -6.27 -2.14
CA ARG A 88 7.90 -7.19 -1.00
C ARG A 88 6.69 -8.08 -0.68
N LEU A 89 5.51 -7.71 -1.20
CA LEU A 89 4.26 -8.43 -1.01
C LEU A 89 3.96 -9.44 -2.14
N ARG A 90 4.80 -9.49 -3.17
CA ARG A 90 4.78 -10.49 -4.24
C ARG A 90 5.54 -11.74 -3.82
#